data_AF-A0A4R9LS08-F1
#
_entry.id   AF-A0A4R9LS08-F1
#
_cell.length_a   1.000
_cell.length_b   1.000
_cell.length_c   1.000
_cell.angle_alpha   90.00
_cell.angle_beta   90.00
_cell.angle_gamma   90.00
#
_symmetry.space_group_name_H-M   'P 1'
#
loop_
_entity.id
_entity.type
_entity.pdbx_description
1 polymer ?
#
loop_
_entity_poly.entity_id
_entity_poly.type
_entity_poly.pdbx_seq_one_letter_code
_entity_poly.pdbx_strand_id
1 'polypeptide(L)'
;MQIEAKFEYPNVVPGVPQENHLLLRLRTPANPSLTQRQPIVIGLAIDKSWSMKGDKIEAVIEASCALVNWLTRHDLLAIIAYSADVQIIQAVTHLTEKISVSDRLRSIQVGTSTNLSGGWLSALRAVEAASVPNAYKRVILLTDGNPTSGIKEPAPFIQIAKDHFARGISTTTIGVGNDFNESMLVDIAKAGGGNFYFVDNPEGASDIFFQEFGDIGALYAQAIDLELTLAPGVHFKELLNDFSHQVSEEIAEFQGDAKSLGRQKINIQTGDIRSDDIRNIVVKLEIDESIRKIEEPVFHSKVTYYNLVNQMKLESQEMDFPIQYGDVKGKQDPDVLVEMLVANAGKGISKISELVKQGNLEDARLILLGLIQDIEANKQFSPNALGSLVHRLQLMDAKIQEKSNNLTKHIFAGSSFIARGPEKIDMKGVQVHDEIFEFKTKGDIDLYKCPEIKTMVEKKLEEGFRYVVFDFSDTAHIDSSAIGTLIQIVGWLRRRGGEFIAANIRDSVKKVFEITRLYNHIRVAETLPLARETLQRIIFANQGEVES
;
A
#
# COMPACT_ATOMS: atom_id res chain seq x y z
N MET A 1 14.35 7.08 9.40
CA MET A 1 13.47 5.95 9.80
C MET A 1 13.82 5.53 11.23
N GLN A 2 12.87 5.02 12.00
CA GLN A 2 13.11 4.45 13.33
C GLN A 2 12.78 2.96 13.33
N ILE A 3 13.57 2.18 14.06
CA ILE A 3 13.37 0.74 14.24
C ILE A 3 12.94 0.54 15.70
N GLU A 4 11.84 -0.17 15.89
CA GLU A 4 11.37 -0.64 17.21
C GLU A 4 11.30 -2.16 17.17
N ALA A 5 11.57 -2.81 18.30
CA ALA A 5 11.46 -4.26 18.43
C ALA A 5 10.79 -4.67 19.74
N LYS A 6 9.99 -5.74 19.68
CA LYS A 6 9.36 -6.35 20.85
C LYS A 6 9.27 -7.87 20.68
N PHE A 7 9.46 -8.59 21.77
CA PHE A 7 9.06 -9.99 21.85
C PHE A 7 7.62 -10.15 22.33
N GLU A 8 6.95 -11.19 21.82
CA GLU A 8 5.66 -11.65 22.34
C GLU A 8 5.76 -11.98 23.82
N TYR A 9 6.79 -12.74 24.20
CA TYR A 9 7.14 -12.97 25.60
C TYR A 9 8.44 -12.25 25.93
N PRO A 10 8.44 -11.23 26.79
CA PRO A 10 9.60 -10.36 26.98
C PRO A 10 10.82 -11.08 27.56
N ASN A 11 10.60 -12.13 28.37
CA ASN A 11 11.68 -12.84 29.03
C ASN A 11 12.01 -14.16 28.34
N VAL A 12 13.31 -14.41 28.17
CA VAL A 12 13.87 -15.69 27.78
C VAL A 12 14.17 -16.50 29.04
N VAL A 13 13.52 -17.67 29.18
CA VAL A 13 13.82 -18.61 30.28
C VAL A 13 15.15 -19.33 29.98
N PRO A 14 16.19 -19.19 30.82
CA PRO A 14 17.51 -19.74 30.50
C PRO A 14 17.55 -21.28 30.49
N GLY A 15 18.06 -21.86 29.40
CA GLY A 15 18.29 -23.31 29.25
C GLY A 15 17.04 -24.14 29.11
N VAL A 16 15.94 -23.52 28.68
CA VAL A 16 14.75 -24.22 28.22
C VAL A 16 14.58 -23.84 26.76
N PRO A 17 14.58 -24.81 25.83
CA PRO A 17 14.22 -24.53 24.44
C PRO A 17 12.83 -23.91 24.37
N GLN A 18 12.70 -22.79 23.68
CA GLN A 18 11.43 -22.05 23.61
C GLN A 18 11.27 -21.29 22.30
N GLU A 19 10.04 -21.27 21.81
CA GLU A 19 9.64 -20.38 20.71
C GLU A 19 9.19 -19.02 21.25
N ASN A 20 9.43 -17.99 20.44
CA ASN A 20 8.97 -16.62 20.66
C ASN A 20 8.75 -15.91 19.32
N HIS A 21 7.86 -14.93 19.28
CA HIS A 21 7.66 -14.08 18.11
C HIS A 21 8.29 -12.71 18.34
N LEU A 22 9.07 -12.26 17.37
CA LEU A 22 9.69 -10.94 17.32
C LEU A 22 8.88 -10.04 16.39
N LEU A 23 8.31 -8.97 16.92
CA LEU A 23 7.79 -7.86 16.14
C LEU A 23 8.91 -6.85 15.93
N LEU A 24 9.26 -6.60 14.67
CA LEU A 24 10.06 -5.48 14.22
C LEU A 24 9.15 -4.45 13.56
N ARG A 25 9.29 -3.20 13.95
CA ARG A 25 8.48 -2.09 13.47
C ARG A 25 9.37 -1.00 12.90
N LEU A 26 9.22 -0.77 11.60
CA LEU A 26 9.85 0.35 10.91
C LEU A 26 8.86 1.50 10.88
N ARG A 27 9.23 2.63 11.48
CA ARG A 27 8.42 3.85 11.50
C ARG A 27 9.12 4.95 10.70
N THR A 28 8.41 5.54 9.75
CA THR A 28 8.88 6.75 9.09
C THR A 28 8.38 7.99 9.82
N PRO A 29 9.13 9.10 9.78
CA PRO A 29 8.66 10.35 10.34
C PRO A 29 7.41 10.82 9.59
N ALA A 30 6.53 11.51 10.32
CA ALA A 30 5.49 12.33 9.71
C ALA A 30 6.12 13.28 8.70
N ASN A 31 5.48 13.41 7.53
CA ASN A 31 5.99 14.03 6.31
C ASN A 31 7.06 15.10 6.59
N PRO A 32 8.35 14.84 6.28
CA PRO A 32 9.37 15.86 6.44
C PRO A 32 8.94 17.06 5.61
N SER A 33 9.17 18.26 6.13
CA SER A 33 8.99 19.51 5.38
C SER A 33 9.89 19.48 4.14
N LEU A 34 9.41 18.85 3.07
CA LEU A 34 10.09 18.72 1.80
C LEU A 34 10.14 20.12 1.21
N THR A 35 11.26 20.81 1.41
CA THR A 35 11.53 22.10 0.76
C THR A 35 11.52 21.97 -0.77
N GLN A 36 11.73 20.76 -1.31
CA GLN A 36 11.54 20.41 -2.72
C GLN A 36 11.05 18.96 -2.90
N ARG A 37 9.93 18.77 -3.60
CA ARG A 37 9.44 17.46 -4.08
C ARG A 37 10.44 16.89 -5.09
N GLN A 38 10.90 15.65 -4.89
CA GLN A 38 11.74 14.97 -5.89
C GLN A 38 10.96 14.75 -7.20
N PRO A 39 11.61 14.90 -8.37
CA PRO A 39 10.99 14.59 -9.64
C PRO A 39 10.53 13.13 -9.67
N ILE A 40 9.35 12.91 -10.26
CA ILE A 40 8.81 11.58 -10.48
C ILE A 40 8.92 11.26 -11.96
N VAL A 41 9.38 10.06 -12.30
CA VAL A 41 9.40 9.51 -13.65
C VAL A 41 8.40 8.34 -13.68
N ILE A 42 7.28 8.55 -14.36
CA ILE A 42 6.24 7.53 -14.53
C ILE A 42 6.27 6.98 -15.95
N GLY A 43 6.17 5.66 -16.08
CA GLY A 43 5.82 4.97 -17.32
C GLY A 43 4.44 4.35 -17.22
N LEU A 44 3.50 4.78 -18.06
CA LEU A 44 2.20 4.12 -18.22
C LEU A 44 2.28 3.09 -19.35
N ALA A 45 1.96 1.83 -19.05
CA ALA A 45 1.73 0.79 -20.05
C ALA A 45 0.23 0.46 -20.09
N ILE A 46 -0.47 0.96 -21.11
CA ILE A 46 -1.93 0.85 -21.27
C ILE A 46 -2.26 -0.24 -22.28
N ASP A 47 -2.97 -1.27 -21.83
CA ASP A 47 -3.59 -2.25 -22.72
C ASP A 47 -4.68 -1.59 -23.56
N LYS A 48 -4.57 -1.71 -24.89
CA LYS A 48 -5.58 -1.30 -25.86
C LYS A 48 -6.15 -2.49 -26.64
N SER A 49 -6.06 -3.72 -26.13
CA SER A 49 -6.61 -4.91 -26.79
C SER A 49 -8.14 -4.88 -26.88
N TRP A 50 -8.72 -5.73 -27.75
CA TRP A 50 -10.15 -5.69 -28.04
C TRP A 50 -11.05 -5.89 -26.80
N SER A 51 -10.57 -6.62 -25.80
CA SER A 51 -11.26 -6.83 -24.52
C SER A 51 -11.49 -5.53 -23.74
N MET A 52 -10.62 -4.53 -23.93
CA MET A 52 -10.71 -3.21 -23.29
C MET A 52 -11.81 -2.31 -23.86
N LYS A 53 -12.48 -2.73 -24.94
CA LYS A 53 -13.49 -1.90 -25.63
C LYS A 53 -14.62 -1.43 -24.70
N GLY A 54 -15.09 -0.20 -24.92
CA GLY A 54 -16.19 0.41 -24.19
C GLY A 54 -15.70 1.06 -22.89
N ASP A 55 -16.49 0.95 -21.84
CA ASP A 55 -16.29 1.68 -20.58
C ASP A 55 -14.93 1.41 -19.92
N LYS A 56 -14.32 0.23 -20.13
CA LYS A 56 -13.01 -0.12 -19.57
C LYS A 56 -11.89 0.82 -20.07
N ILE A 57 -11.73 0.94 -21.40
CA ILE A 57 -10.70 1.81 -21.97
C ILE A 57 -11.00 3.29 -21.67
N GLU A 58 -12.28 3.68 -21.64
CA GLU A 58 -12.68 5.03 -21.27
C GLU A 58 -12.26 5.37 -19.84
N ALA A 59 -12.54 4.49 -18.87
CA ALA A 59 -12.11 4.67 -17.49
C ALA A 59 -10.58 4.71 -17.33
N VAL A 60 -9.85 3.85 -18.05
CA VAL A 60 -8.38 3.87 -18.03
C VAL A 60 -7.81 5.16 -18.62
N ILE A 61 -8.38 5.65 -19.72
CA ILE A 61 -7.98 6.93 -20.33
C ILE A 61 -8.25 8.08 -19.37
N GLU A 62 -9.42 8.11 -18.72
CA GLU A 62 -9.77 9.18 -17.80
C GLU A 62 -8.90 9.18 -16.54
N ALA A 63 -8.64 8.01 -15.96
CA ALA A 63 -7.72 7.88 -14.84
C ALA A 63 -6.28 8.25 -15.22
N SER A 64 -5.85 7.93 -16.44
CA SER A 64 -4.55 8.37 -16.97
C SER A 64 -4.49 9.88 -17.18
N CYS A 65 -5.58 10.51 -17.63
CA CYS A 65 -5.67 11.97 -17.72
C CYS A 65 -5.62 12.62 -16.32
N ALA A 66 -6.25 12.02 -15.32
CA ALA A 66 -6.15 12.47 -13.93
C ALA A 66 -4.69 12.42 -13.43
N LEU A 67 -3.93 11.36 -13.76
CA LEU A 67 -2.49 11.30 -13.45
C LEU A 67 -1.71 12.43 -14.12
N VAL A 68 -1.92 12.67 -15.41
CA VAL A 68 -1.30 13.78 -16.15
C VAL A 68 -1.56 15.12 -15.46
N ASN A 69 -2.77 15.32 -14.95
CA ASN A 69 -3.13 16.53 -14.24
C ASN A 69 -2.51 16.62 -12.85
N TRP A 70 -2.36 15.50 -12.14
CA TRP A 70 -1.73 15.41 -10.82
C TRP A 70 -0.21 15.62 -10.86
N LEU A 71 0.48 15.10 -11.88
CA LEU A 71 1.92 15.28 -12.07
C LEU A 71 2.26 16.76 -12.29
N THR A 72 3.43 17.20 -11.86
CA THR A 72 3.92 18.58 -12.04
C THR A 72 4.77 18.70 -13.30
N ARG A 73 5.08 19.93 -13.72
CA ARG A 73 6.01 20.18 -14.84
C ARG A 73 7.43 19.65 -14.61
N HIS A 74 7.80 19.36 -13.36
CA HIS A 74 9.10 18.82 -12.98
C HIS A 74 9.13 17.30 -13.12
N ASP A 75 7.97 16.65 -13.22
CA ASP A 75 7.85 15.22 -13.40
C ASP A 75 7.95 14.85 -14.89
N LEU A 76 8.32 13.59 -15.14
CA LEU A 76 8.45 13.01 -16.46
C LEU A 76 7.44 11.89 -16.62
N LEU A 77 6.86 11.82 -17.82
CA LEU A 77 5.86 10.83 -18.15
C LEU A 77 6.17 10.20 -19.50
N ALA A 78 6.16 8.87 -19.54
CA ALA A 78 6.09 8.08 -20.75
C ALA A 78 4.74 7.37 -20.82
N ILE A 79 4.12 7.34 -21.99
CA ILE A 79 2.84 6.65 -22.21
C ILE A 79 3.01 5.70 -23.39
N ILE A 80 2.83 4.42 -23.11
CA ILE A 80 2.93 3.32 -24.05
C ILE A 80 1.55 2.67 -24.11
N ALA A 81 0.94 2.64 -25.29
CA ALA A 81 -0.29 1.88 -25.53
C ALA A 81 0.04 0.62 -26.32
N TYR A 82 -0.48 -0.54 -25.90
CA TYR A 82 -0.10 -1.82 -26.50
C TYR A 82 -1.30 -2.72 -26.83
N SER A 83 -1.21 -3.40 -27.97
CA SER A 83 -2.10 -4.48 -28.37
C SER A 83 -1.27 -5.56 -29.07
N ALA A 84 -1.47 -5.83 -30.36
CA ALA A 84 -0.51 -6.61 -31.16
C ALA A 84 0.83 -5.87 -31.31
N ASP A 85 0.73 -4.58 -31.60
CA ASP A 85 1.78 -3.59 -31.69
C ASP A 85 1.99 -2.84 -30.36
N VAL A 86 3.16 -2.23 -30.21
CA VAL A 86 3.49 -1.32 -29.11
C VAL A 86 3.66 0.08 -29.67
N GLN A 87 2.85 1.02 -29.20
CA GLN A 87 2.82 2.40 -29.65
C GLN A 87 3.28 3.34 -28.54
N ILE A 88 4.26 4.18 -28.82
CA ILE A 88 4.68 5.27 -27.91
C ILE A 88 3.75 6.45 -28.16
N ILE A 89 2.82 6.69 -27.24
CA ILE A 89 1.89 7.82 -27.26
C ILE A 89 2.58 9.08 -26.76
N GLN A 90 3.46 8.93 -25.77
CA GLN A 90 4.29 10.00 -25.21
C GLN A 90 5.66 9.43 -24.89
N ALA A 91 6.72 9.97 -25.50
CA ALA A 91 8.09 9.66 -25.10
C ALA A 91 8.38 10.24 -23.71
N VAL A 92 9.33 9.68 -22.98
CA VAL A 92 9.68 10.18 -21.64
C VAL A 92 10.19 11.63 -21.72
N THR A 93 9.38 12.58 -21.28
CA THR A 93 9.72 14.01 -21.29
C THR A 93 9.10 14.71 -20.09
N HIS A 94 9.63 15.89 -19.74
CA HIS A 94 9.00 16.76 -18.76
C HIS A 94 7.56 17.08 -19.17
N LEU A 95 6.67 17.10 -18.18
CA LEU A 95 5.24 17.28 -18.41
C LEU A 95 4.85 18.76 -18.47
N THR A 96 5.30 19.45 -19.52
CA THR A 96 4.99 20.88 -19.75
C THR A 96 3.66 21.07 -20.47
N GLU A 97 3.31 20.18 -21.40
CA GLU A 97 2.13 20.29 -22.29
C GLU A 97 1.02 19.31 -21.92
N LYS A 98 0.46 19.42 -20.70
CA LYS A 98 -0.54 18.49 -20.15
C LYS A 98 -1.79 18.30 -21.02
N ILE A 99 -2.27 19.38 -21.64
CA ILE A 99 -3.46 19.34 -22.53
C ILE A 99 -3.16 18.45 -23.74
N SER A 100 -2.04 18.69 -24.41
CA SER A 100 -1.61 17.92 -25.57
C SER A 100 -1.40 16.43 -25.26
N VAL A 101 -0.87 16.12 -24.07
CA VAL A 101 -0.71 14.72 -23.61
C VAL A 101 -2.08 14.07 -23.38
N SER A 102 -3.02 14.78 -22.76
CA SER A 102 -4.38 14.29 -22.54
C SER A 102 -5.14 14.06 -23.85
N ASP A 103 -4.96 14.94 -24.85
CA ASP A 103 -5.55 14.76 -26.18
C ASP A 103 -5.00 13.51 -26.87
N ARG A 104 -3.68 13.27 -26.77
CA ARG A 104 -3.06 12.03 -27.27
C ARG A 104 -3.59 10.78 -26.57
N LEU A 105 -3.78 10.82 -25.25
CA LEU A 105 -4.42 9.73 -24.50
C LEU A 105 -5.84 9.43 -25.01
N ARG A 106 -6.66 10.46 -25.22
CA ARG A 106 -8.03 10.34 -25.75
C ARG A 106 -8.09 9.83 -27.19
N SER A 107 -6.99 9.92 -27.93
CA SER A 107 -6.88 9.40 -29.30
C SER A 107 -6.55 7.90 -29.37
N ILE A 108 -6.27 7.24 -28.24
CA ILE A 108 -5.96 5.80 -28.21
C ILE A 108 -7.16 5.01 -28.71
N GLN A 109 -6.92 4.19 -29.75
CA GLN A 109 -7.93 3.32 -30.33
C GLN A 109 -7.70 1.87 -29.93
N VAL A 110 -8.79 1.12 -29.81
CA VAL A 110 -8.74 -0.30 -29.46
C VAL A 110 -8.19 -1.12 -30.63
N GLY A 111 -7.20 -1.96 -30.35
CA GLY A 111 -6.60 -2.95 -31.25
C GLY A 111 -7.11 -4.37 -30.99
N THR A 112 -6.33 -5.38 -31.38
CA THR A 112 -6.77 -6.79 -31.36
C THR A 112 -6.22 -7.58 -30.17
N SER A 113 -5.00 -8.11 -30.29
CA SER A 113 -4.36 -8.99 -29.31
C SER A 113 -3.69 -8.21 -28.16
N THR A 114 -3.04 -8.93 -27.25
CA THR A 114 -2.44 -8.42 -26.01
C THR A 114 -0.96 -8.82 -25.93
N ASN A 115 -0.06 -7.93 -26.34
CA ASN A 115 1.39 -8.05 -26.18
C ASN A 115 1.85 -7.33 -24.90
N LEU A 116 1.43 -7.86 -23.76
CA LEU A 116 1.73 -7.30 -22.44
C LEU A 116 3.23 -7.13 -22.21
N SER A 117 4.03 -8.14 -22.56
CA SER A 117 5.49 -8.08 -22.40
C SER A 117 6.13 -6.94 -23.19
N GLY A 118 5.71 -6.71 -24.44
CA GLY A 118 6.22 -5.61 -25.25
C GLY A 118 5.86 -4.24 -24.69
N GLY A 119 4.59 -4.05 -24.30
CA GLY A 119 4.11 -2.80 -23.72
C GLY A 119 4.81 -2.46 -22.40
N TRP A 120 4.85 -3.42 -21.47
CA TRP A 120 5.48 -3.25 -20.17
C TRP A 120 6.99 -3.01 -20.26
N LEU A 121 7.72 -3.81 -21.05
CA LEU A 121 9.17 -3.63 -21.25
C LEU A 121 9.50 -2.29 -21.92
N SER A 122 8.65 -1.82 -22.83
CA SER A 122 8.84 -0.50 -23.46
C SER A 122 8.68 0.63 -22.44
N ALA A 123 7.73 0.51 -21.50
CA ALA A 123 7.57 1.48 -20.42
C ALA A 123 8.76 1.44 -19.45
N LEU A 124 9.23 0.25 -19.05
CA LEU A 124 10.41 0.09 -18.20
C LEU A 124 11.65 0.74 -18.83
N ARG A 125 11.91 0.48 -20.12
CA ARG A 125 13.03 1.07 -20.86
C ARG A 125 12.93 2.59 -20.96
N ALA A 126 11.73 3.13 -21.17
CA ALA A 126 11.51 4.58 -21.23
C ALA A 126 11.84 5.23 -19.88
N VAL A 127 11.37 4.65 -18.76
CA VAL A 127 11.65 5.14 -17.41
C VAL A 127 13.14 4.99 -17.04
N GLU A 128 13.77 3.89 -17.47
CA GLU A 128 15.19 3.63 -17.27
C GLU A 128 16.05 4.68 -17.98
N ALA A 129 15.74 4.97 -19.25
CA ALA A 129 16.44 5.95 -20.08
C ALA A 129 16.34 7.40 -19.56
N ALA A 130 15.35 7.70 -18.71
CA ALA A 130 15.22 9.01 -18.08
C ALA A 130 16.43 9.30 -17.18
N SER A 131 17.27 10.24 -17.63
CA SER A 131 18.47 10.68 -16.91
C SER A 131 18.14 11.83 -15.96
N VAL A 132 17.34 11.52 -14.94
CA VAL A 132 16.97 12.47 -13.89
C VAL A 132 17.55 11.97 -12.57
N PRO A 133 18.58 12.64 -12.02
CA PRO A 133 19.17 12.25 -10.74
C PRO A 133 18.13 12.30 -9.63
N ASN A 134 18.20 11.33 -8.73
CA ASN A 134 17.37 11.28 -7.52
C ASN A 134 15.86 11.28 -7.78
N ALA A 135 15.45 10.89 -8.99
CA ALA A 135 14.05 10.81 -9.34
C ALA A 135 13.43 9.48 -8.93
N TYR A 136 12.18 9.56 -8.50
CA TYR A 136 11.40 8.37 -8.21
C TYR A 136 10.91 7.72 -9.51
N LYS A 137 11.25 6.45 -9.75
CA LYS A 137 10.95 5.74 -11.00
C LYS A 137 9.91 4.65 -10.77
N ARG A 138 8.76 4.77 -11.45
CA ARG A 138 7.68 3.78 -11.38
C ARG A 138 7.03 3.52 -12.73
N VAL A 139 6.74 2.25 -13.01
CA VAL A 139 5.88 1.83 -14.11
C VAL A 139 4.53 1.40 -13.57
N ILE A 140 3.44 1.87 -14.19
CA ILE A 140 2.08 1.43 -13.93
C ILE A 140 1.61 0.63 -15.15
N LEU A 141 1.41 -0.67 -14.95
CA LEU A 141 0.93 -1.62 -15.95
C LEU A 141 -0.58 -1.78 -15.82
N LEU A 142 -1.32 -1.48 -16.88
CA LEU A 142 -2.77 -1.59 -16.94
C LEU A 142 -3.15 -2.66 -17.97
N THR A 143 -3.98 -3.62 -17.58
CA THR A 143 -4.42 -4.70 -18.47
C THR A 143 -5.75 -5.30 -18.03
N ASP A 144 -6.54 -5.77 -19.00
CA ASP A 144 -7.74 -6.58 -18.75
C ASP A 144 -7.63 -8.01 -19.29
N GLY A 145 -6.45 -8.40 -19.79
CA GLY A 145 -6.28 -9.59 -20.60
C GLY A 145 -5.07 -10.45 -20.22
N ASN A 146 -5.09 -11.70 -20.69
CA ASN A 146 -3.93 -12.59 -20.64
C ASN A 146 -2.94 -12.26 -21.77
N PRO A 147 -1.61 -12.38 -21.56
CA PRO A 147 -0.64 -12.24 -22.64
C PRO A 147 -0.93 -13.26 -23.76
N THR A 148 -1.29 -12.76 -24.94
CA THR A 148 -1.57 -13.60 -26.12
C THR A 148 -0.39 -13.63 -27.08
N SER A 149 0.55 -12.70 -26.95
CA SER A 149 1.80 -12.58 -27.72
C SER A 149 2.97 -12.18 -26.82
N GLY A 150 4.19 -12.53 -27.24
CA GLY A 150 5.42 -12.32 -26.47
C GLY A 150 5.60 -13.34 -25.35
N ILE A 151 6.07 -12.89 -24.18
CA ILE A 151 6.19 -13.73 -22.98
C ILE A 151 4.78 -14.09 -22.49
N LYS A 152 4.51 -15.37 -22.27
CA LYS A 152 3.23 -15.89 -21.77
C LYS A 152 3.32 -16.52 -20.39
N GLU A 153 4.49 -17.07 -20.07
CA GLU A 153 4.73 -17.73 -18.79
C GLU A 153 4.99 -16.69 -17.68
N PRO A 154 4.51 -16.91 -16.44
CA PRO A 154 4.71 -15.96 -15.34
C PRO A 154 6.17 -15.78 -14.90
N ALA A 155 6.98 -16.85 -14.89
CA ALA A 155 8.33 -16.82 -14.30
C ALA A 155 9.28 -15.76 -14.92
N PRO A 156 9.35 -15.59 -16.26
CA PRO A 156 10.12 -14.50 -16.84
C PRO A 156 9.66 -13.09 -16.43
N PHE A 157 8.34 -12.86 -16.27
CA PHE A 157 7.83 -11.57 -15.82
C PHE A 157 8.30 -11.25 -14.40
N ILE A 158 8.26 -12.23 -13.50
CA ILE A 158 8.75 -12.10 -12.12
C ILE A 158 10.24 -11.73 -12.11
N GLN A 159 11.06 -12.38 -12.95
CA GLN A 159 12.49 -12.06 -13.02
C GLN A 159 12.73 -10.64 -13.54
N ILE A 160 12.02 -10.23 -14.60
CA ILE A 160 12.11 -8.87 -15.14
C ILE A 160 11.75 -7.83 -14.08
N ALA A 161 10.70 -8.10 -13.29
CA ALA A 161 10.27 -7.22 -12.21
C ALA A 161 11.35 -7.07 -11.14
N LYS A 162 11.93 -8.18 -10.67
CA LYS A 162 13.04 -8.17 -9.70
C LYS A 162 14.25 -7.39 -10.20
N ASP A 163 14.67 -7.62 -11.44
CA ASP A 163 15.85 -6.98 -12.02
C ASP A 163 15.68 -5.47 -12.13
N HIS A 164 14.49 -4.98 -12.51
CA HIS A 164 14.21 -3.54 -12.60
C HIS A 164 14.02 -2.91 -11.22
N PHE A 165 13.43 -3.64 -10.27
CA PHE A 165 13.32 -3.18 -8.89
C PHE A 165 14.70 -3.00 -8.25
N ALA A 166 15.64 -3.93 -8.49
CA ALA A 166 17.04 -3.79 -8.08
C ALA A 166 17.75 -2.57 -8.71
N ARG A 167 17.27 -2.08 -9.86
CA ARG A 167 17.72 -0.83 -10.50
C ARG A 167 16.93 0.41 -10.05
N GLY A 168 16.09 0.29 -9.02
CA GLY A 168 15.29 1.38 -8.46
C GLY A 168 14.02 1.72 -9.24
N ILE A 169 13.57 0.85 -10.16
CA ILE A 169 12.35 1.05 -10.95
C ILE A 169 11.27 0.09 -10.44
N SER A 170 10.27 0.64 -9.76
CA SER A 170 9.17 -0.16 -9.21
C SER A 170 8.03 -0.37 -10.23
N THR A 171 7.26 -1.45 -10.08
CA THR A 171 6.11 -1.76 -10.95
C THR A 171 4.83 -1.96 -10.15
N THR A 172 3.83 -1.12 -10.43
CA THR A 172 2.43 -1.31 -10.00
C THR A 172 1.65 -1.94 -11.14
N THR A 173 0.76 -2.89 -10.85
CA THR A 173 -0.13 -3.53 -11.82
C THR A 173 -1.59 -3.25 -11.47
N ILE A 174 -2.39 -2.87 -12.46
CA ILE A 174 -3.83 -2.62 -12.32
C ILE A 174 -4.56 -3.54 -13.30
N GLY A 175 -5.26 -4.53 -12.74
CA GLY A 175 -6.15 -5.42 -13.49
C GLY A 175 -7.52 -4.76 -13.67
N VAL A 176 -8.01 -4.67 -14.90
CA VAL A 176 -9.30 -4.04 -15.24
C VAL A 176 -10.29 -5.11 -15.68
N GLY A 177 -11.50 -5.13 -15.14
CA GLY A 177 -12.52 -6.09 -15.54
C GLY A 177 -12.14 -7.55 -15.27
N ASN A 178 -12.79 -8.51 -15.94
CA ASN A 178 -12.80 -9.89 -15.46
C ASN A 178 -11.88 -10.90 -16.15
N ASP A 179 -11.09 -10.48 -17.15
CA ASP A 179 -10.51 -11.42 -18.12
C ASP A 179 -8.96 -11.50 -18.10
N PHE A 180 -8.33 -11.30 -16.93
CA PHE A 180 -6.87 -11.32 -16.76
C PHE A 180 -6.35 -12.40 -15.78
N ASN A 181 -5.07 -12.78 -15.92
CA ASN A 181 -4.37 -13.66 -14.97
C ASN A 181 -3.91 -12.86 -13.76
N GLU A 182 -4.73 -12.91 -12.73
CA GLU A 182 -4.50 -12.21 -11.48
C GLU A 182 -3.23 -12.63 -10.75
N SER A 183 -2.95 -13.94 -10.64
CA SER A 183 -1.73 -14.42 -9.98
C SER A 183 -0.50 -13.78 -10.60
N MET A 184 -0.46 -13.74 -11.94
CA MET A 184 0.66 -13.15 -12.66
C MET A 184 0.83 -11.66 -12.33
N LEU A 185 -0.25 -10.87 -12.29
CA LEU A 185 -0.16 -9.44 -11.97
C LEU A 185 0.26 -9.21 -10.52
N VAL A 186 -0.30 -9.97 -9.58
CA VAL A 186 0.09 -9.92 -8.16
C VAL A 186 1.57 -10.26 -8.00
N ASP A 187 2.05 -11.31 -8.67
CA ASP A 187 3.45 -11.73 -8.57
C ASP A 187 4.40 -10.69 -9.21
N ILE A 188 4.00 -10.07 -10.33
CA ILE A 188 4.75 -8.95 -10.94
C ILE A 188 4.84 -7.76 -10.00
N ALA A 189 3.72 -7.32 -9.42
CA ALA A 189 3.70 -6.19 -8.49
C ALA A 189 4.57 -6.47 -7.26
N LYS A 190 4.41 -7.64 -6.64
CA LYS A 190 5.20 -8.08 -5.48
C LYS A 190 6.70 -8.10 -5.82
N ALA A 191 7.08 -8.74 -6.92
CA ALA A 191 8.47 -8.83 -7.36
C ALA A 191 9.06 -7.48 -7.79
N GLY A 192 8.22 -6.58 -8.29
CA GLY A 192 8.59 -5.24 -8.73
C GLY A 192 8.53 -4.17 -7.65
N GLY A 193 8.29 -4.54 -6.38
CA GLY A 193 8.20 -3.60 -5.26
C GLY A 193 7.08 -2.56 -5.38
N GLY A 194 6.03 -2.87 -6.15
CA GLY A 194 4.85 -2.01 -6.30
C GLY A 194 3.56 -2.72 -5.90
N ASN A 195 2.44 -2.17 -6.37
CA ASN A 195 1.12 -2.53 -5.87
C ASN A 195 0.29 -3.32 -6.89
N PHE A 196 -0.62 -4.17 -6.43
CA PHE A 196 -1.67 -4.74 -7.27
C PHE A 196 -3.02 -4.10 -6.92
N TYR A 197 -3.76 -3.69 -7.94
CA TYR A 197 -5.14 -3.23 -7.79
C TYR A 197 -6.05 -3.93 -8.80
N PHE A 198 -7.31 -4.12 -8.40
CA PHE A 198 -8.35 -4.71 -9.23
C PHE A 198 -9.51 -3.73 -9.40
N VAL A 199 -9.77 -3.32 -10.64
CA VAL A 199 -10.89 -2.47 -11.04
C VAL A 199 -12.02 -3.37 -11.52
N ASP A 200 -12.98 -3.65 -10.62
CA ASP A 200 -14.15 -4.48 -10.93
C ASP A 200 -15.14 -3.76 -11.85
N ASN A 201 -15.36 -2.46 -11.61
CA ASN A 201 -16.19 -1.61 -12.45
C ASN A 201 -15.42 -0.34 -12.90
N PRO A 202 -15.72 0.19 -14.10
CA PRO A 202 -15.10 1.40 -14.64
C PRO A 202 -15.23 2.63 -13.72
N GLU A 203 -16.31 2.72 -12.96
CA GLU A 203 -16.61 3.83 -12.04
C GLU A 203 -15.60 3.89 -10.88
N GLY A 204 -15.18 2.74 -10.35
CA GLY A 204 -14.19 2.60 -9.28
C GLY A 204 -12.74 2.68 -9.75
N ALA A 205 -12.48 2.74 -11.07
CA ALA A 205 -11.14 2.88 -11.61
C ALA A 205 -10.46 4.14 -11.08
N SER A 206 -11.19 5.26 -11.05
CA SER A 206 -10.64 6.54 -10.60
C SER A 206 -10.11 6.45 -9.16
N ASP A 207 -10.89 5.86 -8.24
CA ASP A 207 -10.51 5.75 -6.83
C ASP A 207 -9.22 4.92 -6.62
N ILE A 208 -9.08 3.81 -7.35
CA ILE A 208 -7.90 2.95 -7.30
C ILE A 208 -6.65 3.69 -7.79
N PHE A 209 -6.78 4.43 -8.88
CA PHE A 209 -5.67 5.21 -9.40
C PHE A 209 -5.32 6.36 -8.47
N PHE A 210 -6.32 7.02 -7.89
CA PHE A 210 -6.10 8.05 -6.88
C PHE A 210 -5.39 7.53 -5.63
N GLN A 211 -5.70 6.31 -5.20
CA GLN A 211 -4.94 5.64 -4.13
C GLN A 211 -3.48 5.48 -4.53
N GLU A 212 -3.18 4.95 -5.71
CA GLU A 212 -1.80 4.83 -6.19
C GLU A 212 -1.10 6.20 -6.31
N PHE A 213 -1.79 7.26 -6.72
CA PHE A 213 -1.20 8.60 -6.81
C PHE A 213 -0.83 9.16 -5.44
N GLY A 214 -1.72 8.98 -4.46
CA GLY A 214 -1.44 9.34 -3.06
C GLY A 214 -0.23 8.58 -2.52
N ASP A 215 -0.15 7.28 -2.83
CA ASP A 215 0.93 6.39 -2.42
C ASP A 215 2.28 6.83 -3.00
N ILE A 216 2.30 7.18 -4.29
CA ILE A 216 3.48 7.73 -4.99
C ILE A 216 3.90 9.08 -4.38
N GLY A 217 2.94 9.96 -4.11
CA GLY A 217 3.20 11.30 -3.59
C GLY A 217 3.69 11.33 -2.14
N ALA A 218 3.40 10.29 -1.36
CA ALA A 218 3.77 10.19 0.05
C ALA A 218 5.06 9.39 0.30
N LEU A 219 5.78 8.95 -0.73
CA LEU A 219 6.89 8.01 -0.56
C LEU A 219 8.08 8.61 0.21
N TYR A 220 8.58 7.87 1.21
CA TYR A 220 9.69 8.29 2.08
C TYR A 220 10.97 7.52 1.80
N ALA A 221 10.88 6.19 1.70
CA ALA A 221 12.04 5.34 1.46
C ALA A 221 11.75 4.25 0.42
N GLN A 222 12.76 3.95 -0.39
CA GLN A 222 12.71 2.95 -1.46
C GLN A 222 13.68 1.80 -1.19
N ALA A 223 13.34 0.61 -1.70
CA ALA A 223 14.19 -0.58 -1.67
C ALA A 223 14.73 -0.88 -0.27
N ILE A 224 13.82 -0.93 0.70
CA ILE A 224 14.16 -1.21 2.08
C ILE A 224 14.60 -2.67 2.20
N ASP A 225 15.84 -2.84 2.64
CA ASP A 225 16.43 -4.13 2.97
C ASP A 225 16.73 -4.16 4.47
N LEU A 226 16.07 -5.07 5.18
CA LEU A 226 16.27 -5.33 6.60
C LEU A 226 17.13 -6.59 6.75
N GLU A 227 18.33 -6.41 7.27
CA GLU A 227 19.20 -7.50 7.69
C GLU A 227 19.04 -7.74 9.20
N LEU A 228 18.86 -9.01 9.58
CA LEU A 228 18.86 -9.48 10.96
C LEU A 228 20.00 -10.47 11.15
N THR A 229 20.94 -10.14 12.03
CA THR A 229 21.99 -11.08 12.46
C THR A 229 21.61 -11.62 13.84
N LEU A 230 21.24 -12.90 13.91
CA LEU A 230 20.82 -13.55 15.14
C LEU A 230 22.03 -13.93 16.02
N ALA A 231 21.85 -13.87 17.33
CA ALA A 231 22.79 -14.42 18.28
C ALA A 231 22.91 -15.94 18.12
N PRO A 232 24.07 -16.53 18.47
CA PRO A 232 24.21 -17.96 18.58
C PRO A 232 23.09 -18.59 19.44
N GLY A 233 22.51 -19.69 18.99
CA GLY A 233 21.42 -20.36 19.69
C GLY A 233 20.04 -19.71 19.54
N VAL A 234 19.93 -18.62 18.79
CA VAL A 234 18.66 -18.08 18.28
C VAL A 234 18.53 -18.48 16.82
N HIS A 235 17.48 -19.25 16.50
CA HIS A 235 17.25 -19.83 15.19
C HIS A 235 15.99 -19.25 14.57
N PHE A 236 16.08 -18.85 13.31
CA PHE A 236 14.93 -18.47 12.50
C PHE A 236 14.05 -19.69 12.21
N LYS A 237 12.75 -19.60 12.51
CA LYS A 237 11.77 -20.62 12.14
C LYS A 237 10.96 -20.19 10.92
N GLU A 238 10.42 -18.99 10.97
CA GLU A 238 9.42 -18.55 10.00
C GLU A 238 9.29 -17.02 9.97
N LEU A 239 9.12 -16.47 8.78
CA LEU A 239 8.62 -15.12 8.59
C LEU A 239 7.10 -15.19 8.37
N LEU A 240 6.32 -14.56 9.25
CA LEU A 240 4.86 -14.62 9.19
C LEU A 240 4.29 -13.72 8.10
N ASN A 241 4.97 -12.61 7.80
CA ASN A 241 4.62 -11.74 6.69
C ASN A 241 5.05 -12.35 5.34
N ASP A 242 4.33 -11.99 4.28
CA ASP A 242 4.62 -12.41 2.90
C ASP A 242 5.68 -11.50 2.24
N PHE A 243 6.81 -11.29 2.90
CA PHE A 243 7.96 -10.57 2.35
C PHE A 243 8.99 -11.55 1.78
N SER A 244 9.66 -11.14 0.71
CA SER A 244 10.79 -11.92 0.17
C SER A 244 11.94 -11.86 1.17
N HIS A 245 12.52 -13.02 1.47
CA HIS A 245 13.66 -13.11 2.38
C HIS A 245 14.63 -14.20 1.95
N GLN A 246 15.88 -14.05 2.39
CA GLN A 246 16.94 -15.04 2.27
C GLN A 246 17.55 -15.29 3.65
N VAL A 247 17.85 -16.56 3.95
CA VAL A 247 18.53 -16.96 5.18
C VAL A 247 19.88 -17.53 4.80
N SER A 248 20.93 -17.07 5.49
CA SER A 248 22.29 -17.57 5.34
C SER A 248 22.88 -17.88 6.72
N GLU A 249 23.83 -18.80 6.76
CA GLU A 249 24.55 -19.16 7.98
C GLU A 249 26.02 -18.75 7.85
N GLU A 250 26.47 -17.92 8.79
CA GLU A 250 27.89 -17.65 8.99
C GLU A 250 28.47 -18.72 9.91
N ILE A 251 29.36 -19.53 9.34
CA ILE A 251 30.17 -20.47 10.08
C ILE A 251 31.33 -19.66 10.68
N ALA A 252 31.37 -19.49 12.00
CA ALA A 252 32.53 -18.92 12.66
C ALA A 252 33.76 -19.83 12.44
N GLU A 253 34.91 -19.25 12.12
CA GLU A 253 36.15 -19.99 11.87
C GLU A 253 36.49 -20.94 13.03
N PHE A 254 36.88 -22.17 12.69
CA PHE A 254 37.31 -23.19 13.66
C PHE A 254 38.50 -22.68 14.49
N GLN A 255 38.29 -22.41 15.78
CA GLN A 255 39.36 -22.37 16.79
C GLN A 255 39.22 -23.55 17.75
N GLY A 256 39.83 -24.70 17.40
CA GLY A 256 39.95 -25.89 18.27
C GLY A 256 38.72 -26.80 18.39
N ASP A 257 38.68 -27.63 19.44
CA ASP A 257 37.68 -28.70 19.68
C ASP A 257 36.29 -28.21 20.13
N ALA A 258 36.04 -26.90 20.16
CA ALA A 258 34.74 -26.34 20.51
C ALA A 258 33.89 -26.14 19.25
N LYS A 259 32.72 -26.81 19.17
CA LYS A 259 31.69 -26.50 18.17
C LYS A 259 31.35 -25.00 18.27
N SER A 260 31.82 -24.21 17.32
CA SER A 260 31.40 -22.83 17.17
C SER A 260 29.94 -22.81 16.70
N LEU A 261 29.06 -22.24 17.50
CA LEU A 261 27.67 -22.04 17.14
C LEU A 261 27.62 -21.04 15.97
N GLY A 262 27.08 -21.47 14.83
CA GLY A 262 26.90 -20.61 13.65
C GLY A 262 25.89 -19.49 13.93
N ARG A 263 26.02 -18.38 13.20
CA ARG A 263 25.08 -17.25 13.27
C ARG A 263 24.19 -17.29 12.04
N GLN A 264 22.90 -17.06 12.22
CA GLN A 264 21.97 -16.91 11.12
C GLN A 264 21.81 -15.44 10.75
N LYS A 265 21.92 -15.14 9.46
CA LYS A 265 21.59 -13.84 8.86
C LYS A 265 20.34 -13.97 8.02
N ILE A 266 19.36 -13.10 8.27
CA ILE A 266 18.12 -13.02 7.49
C ILE A 266 18.07 -11.66 6.80
N ASN A 267 18.05 -11.64 5.47
CA ASN A 267 17.81 -10.43 4.68
C ASN A 267 16.35 -10.44 4.22
N ILE A 268 15.60 -9.40 4.57
CA ILE A 268 14.17 -9.24 4.30
C ILE A 268 13.96 -8.00 3.44
N GLN A 269 13.42 -8.19 2.24
CA GLN A 269 13.09 -7.11 1.33
C GLN A 269 11.65 -6.65 1.55
N THR A 270 11.48 -5.45 2.10
CA THR A 270 10.14 -4.95 2.49
C THR A 270 9.56 -3.94 1.49
N GLY A 271 10.27 -3.67 0.38
CA GLY A 271 9.81 -2.78 -0.67
C GLY A 271 9.94 -1.30 -0.30
N ASP A 272 8.95 -0.52 -0.69
CA ASP A 272 8.90 0.93 -0.45
C ASP A 272 8.02 1.25 0.78
N ILE A 273 8.27 2.39 1.42
CA ILE A 273 7.45 2.88 2.55
C ILE A 273 7.18 4.37 2.43
N ARG A 274 6.00 4.80 2.88
CA ARG A 274 5.56 6.20 2.82
C ARG A 274 6.03 6.96 4.05
N SER A 275 5.92 8.29 3.99
CA SER A 275 5.99 9.15 5.17
C SER A 275 4.79 8.86 6.06
N ASP A 276 5.02 8.95 7.38
CA ASP A 276 4.03 8.64 8.41
C ASP A 276 3.45 7.21 8.34
N ASP A 277 4.25 6.27 7.85
CA ASP A 277 3.85 4.89 7.65
C ASP A 277 4.64 3.96 8.58
N ILE A 278 4.04 2.81 8.84
CA ILE A 278 4.55 1.80 9.72
C ILE A 278 4.63 0.48 8.96
N ARG A 279 5.80 -0.15 8.97
CA ARG A 279 5.99 -1.52 8.51
C ARG A 279 6.20 -2.43 9.70
N ASN A 280 5.27 -3.36 9.89
CA ASN A 280 5.40 -4.40 10.89
C ASN A 280 5.88 -5.69 10.22
N ILE A 281 6.87 -6.31 10.85
CA ILE A 281 7.51 -7.54 10.40
C ILE A 281 7.53 -8.46 11.61
N VAL A 282 6.94 -9.64 11.47
CA VAL A 282 6.81 -10.61 12.57
C VAL A 282 7.60 -11.87 12.20
N VAL A 283 8.62 -12.15 13.01
CA VAL A 283 9.53 -13.27 12.83
C VAL A 283 9.33 -14.26 13.97
N LYS A 284 9.10 -15.52 13.64
CA LYS A 284 9.10 -16.62 14.61
C LYS A 284 10.53 -17.12 14.80
N LEU A 285 10.97 -17.15 16.05
CA LEU A 285 12.30 -17.59 16.46
C LEU A 285 12.21 -18.77 17.44
N GLU A 286 13.20 -19.64 17.40
CA GLU A 286 13.46 -20.66 18.41
C GLU A 286 14.74 -20.28 19.16
N ILE A 287 14.66 -20.28 20.47
CA ILE A 287 15.78 -20.01 21.36
C ILE A 287 16.14 -21.31 22.05
N ASP A 288 17.34 -21.80 21.81
CA ASP A 288 17.82 -23.05 22.38
C ASP A 288 18.43 -22.87 23.78
N GLU A 289 18.82 -23.97 24.39
CA GLU A 289 19.39 -23.98 25.74
C GLU A 289 20.79 -23.34 25.84
N SER A 290 21.49 -23.17 24.71
CA SER A 290 22.85 -22.63 24.63
C SER A 290 22.91 -21.12 24.86
N ILE A 291 21.75 -20.43 24.78
CA ILE A 291 21.61 -18.98 25.02
C ILE A 291 22.16 -18.55 26.40
N ARG A 292 22.24 -19.45 27.39
CA ARG A 292 22.74 -19.22 28.76
C ARG A 292 24.10 -18.53 28.88
N LYS A 293 24.87 -18.44 27.80
CA LYS A 293 26.27 -17.97 27.80
C LYS A 293 26.47 -16.66 27.03
N ILE A 294 25.41 -15.97 26.65
CA ILE A 294 25.48 -14.85 25.70
C ILE A 294 25.14 -13.55 26.41
N GLU A 295 26.15 -12.67 26.50
CA GLU A 295 26.03 -11.26 26.91
C GLU A 295 25.72 -10.33 25.73
N GLU A 296 25.65 -10.90 24.52
CA GLU A 296 25.37 -10.17 23.29
C GLU A 296 23.85 -9.94 23.10
N PRO A 297 23.45 -8.97 22.27
CA PRO A 297 22.06 -8.79 21.85
C PRO A 297 21.47 -10.06 21.22
N VAL A 298 20.18 -10.33 21.43
CA VAL A 298 19.41 -11.41 20.77
C VAL A 298 19.64 -11.37 19.27
N PHE A 299 19.61 -10.16 18.70
CA PHE A 299 19.91 -9.89 17.31
C PHE A 299 20.44 -8.47 17.16
N HIS A 300 21.22 -8.29 16.11
CA HIS A 300 21.53 -7.00 15.52
C HIS A 300 20.67 -6.81 14.28
N SER A 301 20.01 -5.68 14.15
CA SER A 301 19.22 -5.33 12.97
C SER A 301 19.84 -4.14 12.24
N LYS A 302 19.88 -4.22 10.92
CA LYS A 302 20.33 -3.16 10.04
C LYS A 302 19.33 -2.96 8.91
N VAL A 303 18.76 -1.78 8.82
CA VAL A 303 17.86 -1.39 7.74
C VAL A 303 18.59 -0.46 6.81
N THR A 304 18.67 -0.81 5.54
CA THR A 304 19.23 0.04 4.48
C THR A 304 18.13 0.46 3.52
N TYR A 305 18.14 1.73 3.10
CA TYR A 305 17.11 2.27 2.20
C TYR A 305 17.58 3.53 1.48
N TYR A 306 17.00 3.83 0.31
CA TYR A 306 17.17 5.12 -0.35
C TYR A 306 16.19 6.14 0.24
N ASN A 307 16.69 7.20 0.88
CA ASN A 307 15.87 8.25 1.46
C ASN A 307 15.45 9.26 0.40
N LEU A 308 14.18 9.22 0.00
CA LEU A 308 13.62 10.10 -1.04
C LEU A 308 13.54 11.57 -0.59
N VAL A 309 13.45 11.81 0.72
CA VAL A 309 13.45 13.17 1.28
C VAL A 309 14.85 13.78 1.24
N ASN A 310 15.87 12.95 1.40
CA ASN A 310 17.27 13.36 1.43
C ASN A 310 17.98 13.06 0.10
N GLN A 311 17.39 13.50 -1.02
CA GLN A 311 17.98 13.39 -2.36
C GLN A 311 18.36 11.95 -2.77
N MET A 312 17.54 10.95 -2.45
CA MET A 312 17.82 9.54 -2.76
C MET A 312 19.14 9.03 -2.18
N LYS A 313 19.62 9.63 -1.09
CA LYS A 313 20.83 9.14 -0.41
C LYS A 313 20.55 7.77 0.20
N LEU A 314 21.48 6.84 -0.02
CA LEU A 314 21.48 5.55 0.70
C LEU A 314 21.77 5.82 2.18
N GLU A 315 20.81 5.48 3.04
CA GLU A 315 20.91 5.59 4.48
C GLU A 315 20.80 4.22 5.13
N SER A 316 21.37 4.10 6.33
CA SER A 316 21.21 2.93 7.17
C SER A 316 20.81 3.32 8.59
N GLN A 317 20.02 2.46 9.23
CA GLN A 317 19.69 2.54 10.64
C GLN A 317 19.97 1.18 11.26
N GLU A 318 20.56 1.19 12.45
CA GLU A 318 20.97 -0.03 13.14
C GLU A 318 20.36 -0.03 14.55
N MET A 319 20.00 -1.21 15.03
CA MET A 319 19.46 -1.40 16.37
C MET A 319 19.84 -2.79 16.89
N ASP A 320 20.39 -2.81 18.09
CA ASP A 320 20.60 -4.03 18.88
C ASP A 320 19.42 -4.27 19.80
N PHE A 321 18.96 -5.53 19.88
CA PHE A 321 17.90 -5.92 20.81
C PHE A 321 18.47 -6.81 21.92
N PRO A 322 18.55 -6.33 23.17
CA PRO A 322 19.20 -7.08 24.25
C PRO A 322 18.37 -8.30 24.67
N ILE A 323 19.05 -9.34 25.16
CA ILE A 323 18.37 -10.49 25.75
C ILE A 323 17.90 -10.11 27.16
N GLN A 324 16.61 -10.27 27.44
CA GLN A 324 16.05 -10.15 28.78
C GLN A 324 15.79 -11.55 29.33
N TYR A 325 16.47 -11.92 30.43
CA TYR A 325 16.30 -13.21 31.07
C TYR A 325 15.31 -13.13 32.25
N GLY A 326 14.58 -14.21 32.48
CA GLY A 326 13.72 -14.34 33.66
C GLY A 326 13.35 -15.79 33.96
N ASP A 327 12.89 -16.05 35.18
CA ASP A 327 12.48 -17.41 35.62
C ASP A 327 11.23 -17.91 34.87
N VAL A 328 10.42 -16.97 34.35
CA VAL A 328 9.23 -17.23 33.53
C VAL A 328 9.23 -16.30 32.32
N LYS A 329 8.55 -16.73 31.24
CA LYS A 329 8.42 -15.99 29.97
C LYS A 329 7.82 -14.58 30.09
N GLY A 330 7.10 -14.30 31.18
CA GLY A 330 6.35 -13.05 31.36
C GLY A 330 4.95 -13.12 30.73
N LYS A 331 4.23 -11.99 30.78
CA LYS A 331 2.93 -11.87 30.11
C LYS A 331 3.13 -11.64 28.62
N GLN A 332 2.25 -12.22 27.81
CA GLN A 332 2.20 -12.02 26.37
C GLN A 332 1.95 -10.54 26.06
N ASP A 333 2.73 -9.95 25.15
CA ASP A 333 2.56 -8.57 24.69
C ASP A 333 1.38 -8.48 23.71
N PRO A 334 0.34 -7.68 24.02
CA PRO A 334 -0.85 -7.55 23.17
C PRO A 334 -0.56 -6.98 21.78
N ASP A 335 0.44 -6.11 21.62
CA ASP A 335 0.77 -5.53 20.32
C ASP A 335 1.35 -6.61 19.40
N VAL A 336 2.25 -7.45 19.92
CA VAL A 336 2.85 -8.54 19.15
C VAL A 336 1.79 -9.56 18.74
N LEU A 337 0.89 -9.92 19.66
CA LEU A 337 -0.23 -10.81 19.38
C LEU A 337 -1.14 -10.28 18.25
N VAL A 338 -1.49 -8.99 18.28
CA VAL A 338 -2.32 -8.37 17.23
C VAL A 338 -1.63 -8.45 15.87
N GLU A 339 -0.34 -8.12 15.81
CA GLU A 339 0.41 -8.15 14.54
C GLU A 339 0.61 -9.60 14.03
N MET A 340 0.80 -10.57 14.93
CA MET A 340 0.82 -11.99 14.58
C MET A 340 -0.50 -12.43 13.94
N LEU A 341 -1.64 -12.05 14.52
CA LEU A 341 -2.96 -12.38 13.97
C LEU A 341 -3.19 -11.75 12.59
N VAL A 342 -2.76 -10.50 12.40
CA VAL A 342 -2.84 -9.82 11.09
C VAL A 342 -1.95 -10.51 10.05
N ALA A 343 -0.70 -10.84 10.40
CA ALA A 343 0.23 -11.53 9.51
C ALA A 343 -0.29 -12.94 9.13
N ASN A 344 -0.78 -13.69 10.12
CA ASN A 344 -1.40 -15.00 9.91
C ASN A 344 -2.64 -14.92 9.02
N ALA A 345 -3.49 -13.90 9.18
CA ALA A 345 -4.63 -13.70 8.31
C ALA A 345 -4.19 -13.43 6.86
N GLY A 346 -3.16 -12.61 6.64
CA GLY A 346 -2.61 -12.37 5.29
C GLY A 346 -2.10 -13.65 4.62
N LYS A 347 -1.34 -14.46 5.36
CA LYS A 347 -0.86 -15.77 4.90
C LYS A 347 -1.99 -16.76 4.64
N GLY A 348 -2.96 -16.81 5.57
CA GLY A 348 -4.14 -17.65 5.48
C GLY A 348 -5.00 -17.31 4.27
N ILE A 349 -5.25 -16.03 3.98
CA ILE A 349 -5.96 -15.58 2.78
C ILE A 349 -5.26 -16.04 1.51
N SER A 350 -3.93 -15.94 1.44
CA SER A 350 -3.18 -16.41 0.26
C SER A 350 -3.40 -17.90 0.02
N LYS A 351 -3.40 -18.71 1.09
CA LYS A 351 -3.69 -20.15 1.01
C LYS A 351 -5.16 -20.43 0.65
N ILE A 352 -6.10 -19.65 1.19
CA ILE A 352 -7.52 -19.76 0.84
C ILE A 352 -7.73 -19.45 -0.64
N SER A 353 -7.07 -18.41 -1.17
CA SER A 353 -7.12 -18.06 -2.59
C SER A 353 -6.64 -19.21 -3.48
N GLU A 354 -5.58 -19.91 -3.08
CA GLU A 354 -5.07 -21.07 -3.81
C GLU A 354 -6.06 -22.24 -3.80
N LEU A 355 -6.65 -22.54 -2.64
CA LEU A 355 -7.67 -23.58 -2.51
C LEU A 355 -8.93 -23.27 -3.33
N VAL A 356 -9.39 -22.01 -3.31
CA VAL A 356 -10.51 -21.55 -4.14
C VAL A 356 -10.19 -21.73 -5.63
N LYS A 357 -8.97 -21.39 -6.07
CA LYS A 357 -8.52 -21.62 -7.46
C LYS A 357 -8.54 -23.09 -7.85
N GLN A 358 -8.20 -23.98 -6.92
CA GLN A 358 -8.23 -25.43 -7.13
C GLN A 358 -9.65 -26.03 -7.05
N GLY A 359 -10.68 -25.20 -6.79
CA GLY A 359 -12.05 -25.64 -6.59
C GLY A 359 -12.31 -26.28 -5.22
N ASN A 360 -11.34 -26.26 -4.32
CA ASN A 360 -11.43 -26.85 -2.99
C ASN A 360 -12.03 -25.85 -1.98
N LEU A 361 -13.34 -25.61 -2.12
CA LEU A 361 -14.06 -24.60 -1.34
C LEU A 361 -14.26 -25.00 0.13
N GLU A 362 -14.30 -26.29 0.45
CA GLU A 362 -14.49 -26.78 1.81
C GLU A 362 -13.25 -26.51 2.67
N ASP A 363 -12.06 -26.88 2.19
CA ASP A 363 -10.80 -26.60 2.90
C ASP A 363 -10.53 -25.10 3.01
N ALA A 364 -10.87 -24.34 1.96
CA ALA A 364 -10.83 -22.88 1.97
C ALA A 364 -11.68 -22.30 3.11
N ARG A 365 -12.92 -22.79 3.28
CA ARG A 365 -13.80 -22.36 4.38
C ARG A 365 -13.29 -22.78 5.74
N LEU A 366 -12.73 -23.97 5.88
CA LEU A 366 -12.18 -24.45 7.16
C LEU A 366 -11.06 -23.52 7.66
N ILE A 367 -10.13 -23.14 6.79
CA ILE A 367 -9.07 -22.18 7.14
C ILE A 367 -9.67 -20.81 7.48
N LEU A 368 -10.62 -20.33 6.68
CA LEU A 368 -11.25 -19.02 6.88
C LEU A 368 -11.97 -18.91 8.22
N LEU A 369 -12.76 -19.92 8.60
CA LEU A 369 -13.47 -19.95 9.86
C LEU A 369 -12.52 -20.03 11.06
N GLY A 370 -11.42 -20.80 10.94
CA GLY A 370 -10.37 -20.83 11.96
C GLY A 370 -9.75 -19.45 12.20
N LEU A 371 -9.40 -18.73 11.12
CA LEU A 371 -8.88 -17.37 11.24
C LEU A 371 -9.88 -16.41 11.89
N ILE A 372 -11.16 -16.47 11.50
CA ILE A 372 -12.22 -15.63 12.09
C ILE A 372 -12.31 -15.90 13.60
N GLN A 373 -12.35 -17.17 14.00
CA GLN A 373 -12.45 -17.57 15.39
C GLN A 373 -11.26 -17.08 16.22
N ASP A 374 -10.03 -17.27 15.72
CA ASP A 374 -8.81 -16.83 16.41
C ASP A 374 -8.76 -15.32 16.59
N ILE A 375 -9.18 -14.55 15.57
CA ILE A 375 -9.19 -13.10 15.62
C ILE A 375 -10.31 -12.58 16.53
N GLU A 376 -11.50 -13.18 16.48
CA GLU A 376 -12.62 -12.80 17.34
C GLU A 376 -12.30 -13.00 18.83
N ALA A 377 -11.66 -14.12 19.19
CA ALA A 377 -11.22 -14.40 20.55
C ALA A 377 -10.27 -13.33 21.11
N ASN A 378 -9.55 -12.62 20.24
CA ASN A 378 -8.54 -11.62 20.59
C ASN A 378 -8.95 -10.18 20.24
N LYS A 379 -10.18 -9.97 19.76
CA LYS A 379 -10.68 -8.68 19.26
C LYS A 379 -10.54 -7.54 20.29
N GLN A 380 -10.64 -7.85 21.58
CA GLN A 380 -10.49 -6.89 22.68
C GLN A 380 -9.15 -6.13 22.70
N PHE A 381 -8.07 -6.70 22.18
CA PHE A 381 -6.74 -6.06 22.15
C PHE A 381 -6.60 -5.02 21.05
N SER A 382 -7.44 -5.09 20.02
CA SER A 382 -7.52 -4.10 18.95
C SER A 382 -8.89 -4.17 18.25
N PRO A 383 -9.95 -3.61 18.87
CA PRO A 383 -11.32 -3.78 18.38
C PRO A 383 -11.52 -3.29 16.95
N ASN A 384 -10.81 -2.23 16.56
CA ASN A 384 -10.94 -1.61 15.26
C ASN A 384 -10.15 -2.37 14.18
N ALA A 385 -8.87 -2.67 14.41
CA ALA A 385 -8.07 -3.37 13.40
C ALA A 385 -8.53 -4.83 13.21
N LEU A 386 -8.71 -5.56 14.32
CA LEU A 386 -9.17 -6.94 14.28
C LEU A 386 -10.65 -7.03 13.90
N GLY A 387 -11.49 -6.09 14.33
CA GLY A 387 -12.89 -6.04 13.92
C GLY A 387 -13.06 -5.79 12.42
N SER A 388 -12.29 -4.86 11.85
CA SER A 388 -12.28 -4.64 10.39
C SER A 388 -11.79 -5.87 9.63
N LEU A 389 -10.77 -6.57 10.16
CA LEU A 389 -10.25 -7.79 9.56
C LEU A 389 -11.28 -8.93 9.61
N VAL A 390 -11.94 -9.15 10.74
CA VAL A 390 -13.04 -10.12 10.88
C VAL A 390 -14.15 -9.83 9.87
N HIS A 391 -14.58 -8.58 9.78
CA HIS A 391 -15.63 -8.20 8.82
C HIS A 391 -15.22 -8.51 7.38
N ARG A 392 -13.97 -8.24 6.98
CA ARG A 392 -13.46 -8.61 5.64
C ARG A 392 -13.44 -10.13 5.42
N LEU A 393 -13.00 -10.91 6.40
CA LEU A 393 -12.99 -12.37 6.32
C LEU A 393 -14.42 -12.94 6.24
N GLN A 394 -15.39 -12.34 6.94
CA GLN A 394 -16.81 -12.72 6.86
C GLN A 394 -17.41 -12.40 5.49
N LEU A 395 -17.12 -11.22 4.92
CA LEU A 395 -17.53 -10.90 3.55
C LEU A 395 -16.93 -11.88 2.53
N MET A 396 -15.69 -12.32 2.77
CA MET A 396 -15.04 -13.34 1.96
C MET A 396 -15.75 -14.70 2.08
N ASP A 397 -16.17 -15.11 3.28
CA ASP A 397 -16.95 -16.35 3.49
C ASP A 397 -18.28 -16.29 2.72
N ALA A 398 -19.01 -15.18 2.84
CA ALA A 398 -20.27 -14.98 2.11
C ALA A 398 -20.07 -15.13 0.59
N LYS A 399 -19.01 -14.51 0.03
CA LYS A 399 -18.70 -14.64 -1.40
C LYS A 399 -18.32 -16.07 -1.81
N ILE A 400 -17.60 -16.81 -0.95
CA ILE A 400 -17.28 -18.23 -1.21
C ILE A 400 -18.58 -19.05 -1.28
N GLN A 401 -19.53 -18.80 -0.38
CA GLN A 401 -20.82 -19.49 -0.35
C GLN A 401 -21.68 -19.19 -1.58
N GLU A 402 -21.69 -17.95 -2.05
CA GLU A 402 -22.44 -17.51 -3.23
C GLU A 402 -21.87 -18.04 -4.57
N LYS A 403 -20.69 -18.68 -4.55
CA LYS A 403 -19.97 -19.17 -5.76
C LYS A 403 -19.86 -18.09 -6.85
N SER A 404 -19.59 -16.85 -6.44
CA SER A 404 -19.49 -15.72 -7.36
C SER A 404 -18.35 -15.93 -8.36
N ASN A 405 -18.60 -15.64 -9.65
CA ASN A 405 -17.61 -15.77 -10.72
C ASN A 405 -16.36 -14.88 -10.55
N ASN A 406 -16.43 -13.83 -9.71
CA ASN A 406 -15.33 -12.90 -9.44
C ASN A 406 -14.66 -13.13 -8.08
N LEU A 407 -14.99 -14.23 -7.39
CA LEU A 407 -14.54 -14.55 -6.04
C LEU A 407 -13.02 -14.42 -5.87
N THR A 408 -12.26 -15.07 -6.74
CA THR A 408 -10.80 -15.05 -6.72
C THR A 408 -10.27 -13.61 -6.76
N LYS A 409 -10.84 -12.76 -7.65
CA LYS A 409 -10.39 -11.38 -7.86
C LYS A 409 -10.52 -10.47 -6.66
N HIS A 410 -11.67 -10.55 -6.00
CA HIS A 410 -11.88 -9.77 -4.78
C HIS A 410 -10.99 -10.24 -3.62
N ILE A 411 -10.71 -11.55 -3.55
CA ILE A 411 -9.85 -12.09 -2.49
C ILE A 411 -8.40 -11.61 -2.67
N PHE A 412 -7.86 -11.70 -3.89
CA PHE A 412 -6.49 -11.28 -4.17
C PHE A 412 -6.30 -9.77 -4.02
N ALA A 413 -7.25 -8.96 -4.51
CA ALA A 413 -7.26 -7.53 -4.24
C ALA A 413 -7.28 -7.25 -2.72
N GLY A 414 -8.12 -7.96 -1.96
CA GLY A 414 -8.18 -7.87 -0.49
C GLY A 414 -6.89 -8.33 0.22
N SER A 415 -6.19 -9.32 -0.32
CA SER A 415 -4.96 -9.88 0.27
C SER A 415 -3.80 -8.88 0.27
N SER A 416 -3.66 -8.08 -0.80
CA SER A 416 -2.68 -6.99 -0.86
C SER A 416 -2.94 -5.89 0.15
N PHE A 417 -4.21 -5.61 0.48
CA PHE A 417 -4.56 -4.63 1.52
C PHE A 417 -4.28 -5.16 2.93
N ILE A 418 -4.40 -6.47 3.18
CA ILE A 418 -4.18 -7.08 4.50
C ILE A 418 -2.68 -7.27 4.78
N ALA A 419 -1.89 -7.63 3.78
CA ALA A 419 -0.43 -7.70 3.88
C ALA A 419 0.23 -6.34 4.21
N ARG A 420 -0.46 -5.23 3.94
CA ARG A 420 0.00 -3.87 4.27
C ARG A 420 -0.13 -3.52 5.76
N GLY A 421 -0.72 -4.40 6.57
CA GLY A 421 -1.22 -4.06 7.90
C GLY A 421 -2.51 -3.23 7.81
N PRO A 422 -3.25 -3.05 8.90
CA PRO A 422 -4.37 -2.11 8.90
C PRO A 422 -3.86 -0.74 8.45
N GLU A 423 -4.45 -0.15 7.40
CA GLU A 423 -4.21 1.25 7.05
C GLU A 423 -4.42 2.09 8.30
N LYS A 424 -3.33 2.65 8.83
CA LYS A 424 -3.36 3.35 10.10
C LYS A 424 -3.99 4.70 9.91
N ILE A 425 -5.29 4.70 10.15
CA ILE A 425 -5.74 5.51 11.27
C ILE A 425 -5.95 4.54 12.44
N ASP A 426 -4.90 4.30 13.21
CA ASP A 426 -4.97 3.51 14.45
C ASP A 426 -5.70 4.33 15.51
N MET A 427 -7.03 4.28 15.50
CA MET A 427 -7.90 4.99 16.44
C MET A 427 -8.66 4.00 17.31
N LYS A 428 -7.95 3.05 17.92
CA LYS A 428 -8.53 2.11 18.89
C LYS A 428 -9.35 2.86 19.95
N GLY A 429 -10.59 2.41 20.16
CA GLY A 429 -11.46 2.93 21.24
C GLY A 429 -12.14 4.28 20.95
N VAL A 430 -11.95 4.86 19.77
CA VAL A 430 -12.65 6.09 19.40
C VAL A 430 -14.09 5.77 19.02
N GLN A 431 -15.04 6.27 19.83
CA GLN A 431 -16.47 6.19 19.54
C GLN A 431 -16.80 7.21 18.44
N VAL A 432 -17.19 6.72 17.27
CA VAL A 432 -17.59 7.59 16.15
C VAL A 432 -18.96 8.22 16.40
N HIS A 433 -19.13 9.46 15.97
CA HIS A 433 -20.39 10.20 16.11
C HIS A 433 -20.72 11.01 14.84
N ASP A 434 -21.96 11.44 14.74
CA ASP A 434 -22.53 12.11 13.56
C ASP A 434 -22.43 13.63 13.59
N GLU A 435 -21.57 14.18 14.44
CA GLU A 435 -21.35 15.62 14.44
C GLU A 435 -20.55 16.03 13.19
N ILE A 436 -20.84 17.23 12.70
CA ILE A 436 -20.19 17.81 11.53
C ILE A 436 -19.04 18.70 12.01
N PHE A 437 -17.83 18.38 11.58
CA PHE A 437 -16.69 19.24 11.80
C PHE A 437 -16.51 20.22 10.65
N GLU A 438 -16.54 21.52 10.95
CA GLU A 438 -16.34 22.58 9.97
C GLU A 438 -14.93 23.15 10.08
N PHE A 439 -14.20 23.08 8.98
CA PHE A 439 -12.85 23.56 8.87
C PHE A 439 -12.74 24.72 7.90
N LYS A 440 -12.01 25.77 8.31
CA LYS A 440 -11.68 26.89 7.45
C LYS A 440 -10.17 27.10 7.49
N THR A 441 -9.53 27.02 6.32
CA THR A 441 -8.11 27.37 6.17
C THR A 441 -7.95 28.83 5.75
N LYS A 442 -6.82 29.43 6.08
CA LYS A 442 -6.44 30.77 5.61
C LYS A 442 -5.31 30.67 4.60
N GLY A 443 -5.46 31.35 3.47
CA GLY A 443 -4.45 31.39 2.41
C GLY A 443 -4.54 30.19 1.47
N ASP A 444 -3.53 30.09 0.61
CA ASP A 444 -3.46 29.05 -0.41
C ASP A 444 -3.20 27.69 0.22
N ILE A 445 -3.78 26.65 -0.38
CA ILE A 445 -3.50 25.27 0.00
C ILE A 445 -2.44 24.77 -0.96
N ASP A 446 -1.21 24.72 -0.48
CA ASP A 446 -0.07 24.22 -1.21
C ASP A 446 0.57 23.05 -0.44
N LEU A 447 1.66 22.52 -0.98
CA LEU A 447 2.47 21.50 -0.31
C LEU A 447 2.80 21.82 1.16
N TYR A 448 2.98 23.09 1.53
CA TYR A 448 3.35 23.50 2.88
C TYR A 448 2.16 23.55 3.84
N LYS A 449 0.97 23.90 3.33
CA LYS A 449 -0.27 23.94 4.11
C LYS A 449 -0.90 22.56 4.32
N CYS A 450 -0.63 21.63 3.42
CA CYS A 450 -1.20 20.28 3.44
C CYS A 450 -0.96 19.49 4.74
N PRO A 451 0.25 19.44 5.33
CA PRO A 451 0.50 18.73 6.58
C PRO A 451 -0.34 19.27 7.75
N GLU A 452 -0.47 20.60 7.87
CA GLU A 452 -1.28 21.25 8.92
C GLU A 452 -2.75 20.79 8.83
N ILE A 453 -3.30 20.76 7.62
CA ILE A 453 -4.66 20.30 7.37
C ILE A 453 -4.81 18.82 7.75
N LYS A 454 -3.85 17.97 7.37
CA LYS A 454 -3.87 16.53 7.70
C LYS A 454 -3.86 16.28 9.19
N THR A 455 -2.88 16.82 9.91
CA THR A 455 -2.74 16.65 11.37
C THR A 455 -3.97 17.15 12.12
N MET A 456 -4.56 18.24 11.65
CA MET A 456 -5.81 18.72 12.22
C MET A 456 -6.91 17.66 12.00
N VAL A 457 -7.10 17.19 10.75
CA VAL A 457 -8.21 16.28 10.43
C VAL A 457 -8.04 14.97 11.17
N GLU A 458 -6.81 14.46 11.25
CA GLU A 458 -6.44 13.31 12.09
C GLU A 458 -6.87 13.53 13.53
N LYS A 459 -6.52 14.66 14.16
CA LYS A 459 -6.97 14.95 15.53
C LYS A 459 -8.50 14.91 15.68
N LYS A 460 -9.25 15.39 14.68
CA LYS A 460 -10.72 15.32 14.69
C LYS A 460 -11.25 13.91 14.46
N LEU A 461 -10.58 13.13 13.64
CA LEU A 461 -10.87 11.72 13.51
C LEU A 461 -10.65 11.01 14.86
N GLU A 462 -9.65 11.40 15.67
CA GLU A 462 -9.38 10.82 17.00
C GLU A 462 -10.47 11.18 18.02
N GLU A 463 -11.09 12.34 17.83
CA GLU A 463 -12.25 12.80 18.63
C GLU A 463 -13.55 12.07 18.25
N GLY A 464 -13.60 11.36 17.11
CA GLY A 464 -14.76 10.58 16.66
C GLY A 464 -15.53 11.14 15.47
N PHE A 465 -15.06 12.26 14.89
CA PHE A 465 -15.71 12.84 13.72
C PHE A 465 -15.60 11.95 12.48
N ARG A 466 -16.67 11.93 11.69
CA ARG A 466 -16.69 11.30 10.35
C ARG A 466 -17.29 12.17 9.26
N TYR A 467 -17.88 13.31 9.59
CA TYR A 467 -18.43 14.25 8.62
C TYR A 467 -17.67 15.57 8.69
N VAL A 468 -17.16 16.04 7.53
CA VAL A 468 -16.34 17.25 7.46
C VAL A 468 -16.86 18.19 6.38
N VAL A 469 -16.95 19.47 6.71
CA VAL A 469 -17.10 20.55 5.74
C VAL A 469 -15.82 21.36 5.70
N PHE A 470 -15.29 21.59 4.51
CA PHE A 470 -14.11 22.43 4.30
C PHE A 470 -14.52 23.71 3.58
N ASP A 471 -14.33 24.85 4.24
CA ASP A 471 -14.59 26.19 3.72
C ASP A 471 -13.38 26.75 2.94
N PHE A 472 -13.55 26.93 1.64
CA PHE A 472 -12.55 27.49 0.72
C PHE A 472 -12.66 29.02 0.54
N SER A 473 -13.48 29.71 1.33
CA SER A 473 -13.71 31.16 1.19
C SER A 473 -12.44 32.01 1.26
N ASP A 474 -11.41 31.55 1.97
CA ASP A 474 -10.12 32.23 2.13
C ASP A 474 -8.98 31.56 1.34
N THR A 475 -9.30 30.61 0.46
CA THR A 475 -8.33 29.88 -0.38
C THR A 475 -8.35 30.42 -1.81
N ALA A 476 -7.29 31.10 -2.22
CA ALA A 476 -7.21 31.67 -3.57
C ALA A 476 -6.62 30.68 -4.58
N HIS A 477 -5.70 29.81 -4.15
CA HIS A 477 -5.06 28.82 -5.01
C HIS A 477 -4.92 27.45 -4.32
N ILE A 478 -4.97 26.39 -5.13
CA ILE A 478 -4.65 25.03 -4.72
C ILE A 478 -3.72 24.37 -5.75
N ASP A 479 -2.76 23.56 -5.29
CA ASP A 479 -1.82 22.82 -6.14
C ASP A 479 -2.11 21.30 -6.18
N SER A 480 -1.27 20.53 -6.89
CA SER A 480 -1.39 19.06 -6.94
C SER A 480 -1.30 18.37 -5.57
N SER A 481 -0.59 19.00 -4.62
CA SER A 481 -0.39 18.49 -3.26
C SER A 481 -1.66 18.66 -2.42
N ALA A 482 -2.34 19.79 -2.60
CA ALA A 482 -3.66 20.06 -2.03
C ALA A 482 -4.70 19.06 -2.52
N ILE A 483 -4.72 18.78 -3.83
CA ILE A 483 -5.60 17.77 -4.42
C ILE A 483 -5.37 16.40 -3.77
N GLY A 484 -4.11 15.94 -3.72
CA GLY A 484 -3.77 14.66 -3.09
C GLY A 484 -4.16 14.60 -1.61
N THR A 485 -3.98 15.71 -0.89
CA THR A 485 -4.35 15.82 0.53
C THR A 485 -5.86 15.77 0.76
N LEU A 486 -6.63 16.51 -0.04
CA LEU A 486 -8.10 16.49 0.04
C LEU A 486 -8.65 15.10 -0.27
N ILE A 487 -8.11 14.43 -1.28
CA ILE A 487 -8.50 13.06 -1.65
C ILE A 487 -8.18 12.09 -0.53
N GLN A 488 -6.99 12.21 0.07
CA GLN A 488 -6.59 11.37 1.20
C GLN A 488 -7.57 11.52 2.38
N ILE A 489 -7.94 12.76 2.71
CA ILE A 489 -8.92 13.08 3.75
C ILE A 489 -10.30 12.50 3.43
N VAL A 490 -10.78 12.64 2.19
CA VAL A 490 -12.04 12.03 1.72
C VAL A 490 -12.01 10.52 1.93
N GLY A 491 -10.89 9.88 1.57
CA GLY A 491 -10.67 8.45 1.78
C GLY A 491 -10.74 8.04 3.25
N TRP A 492 -10.13 8.83 4.14
CA TRP A 492 -10.18 8.61 5.60
C TRP A 492 -11.61 8.64 6.14
N LEU A 493 -12.40 9.63 5.73
CA LEU A 493 -13.77 9.86 6.22
C LEU A 493 -14.75 8.80 5.69
N ARG A 494 -14.71 8.49 4.39
CA ARG A 494 -15.62 7.51 3.77
C ARG A 494 -15.45 6.11 4.34
N ARG A 495 -14.23 5.71 4.71
CA ARG A 495 -13.97 4.44 5.40
C ARG A 495 -14.68 4.31 6.75
N ARG A 496 -15.15 5.41 7.34
CA ARG A 496 -15.92 5.46 8.59
C ARG A 496 -17.42 5.64 8.39
N GLY A 497 -17.90 5.47 7.16
CA GLY A 497 -19.28 5.81 6.77
C GLY A 497 -19.53 7.33 6.79
N GLY A 498 -18.47 8.11 6.65
CA GLY A 498 -18.46 9.56 6.68
C GLY A 498 -18.46 10.20 5.30
N GLU A 499 -18.48 11.53 5.25
CA GLU A 499 -18.44 12.29 3.99
C GLU A 499 -17.68 13.62 4.16
N PHE A 500 -17.11 14.09 3.06
CA PHE A 500 -16.42 15.38 2.95
C PHE A 500 -17.15 16.29 1.96
N ILE A 501 -17.47 17.53 2.36
CA ILE A 501 -18.05 18.55 1.48
C ILE A 501 -17.14 19.78 1.42
N ALA A 502 -16.82 20.24 0.20
CA ALA A 502 -16.17 21.52 -0.03
C ALA A 502 -17.22 22.64 -0.17
N ALA A 503 -17.06 23.73 0.57
CA ALA A 503 -17.96 24.88 0.57
C ALA A 503 -17.25 26.17 0.16
N ASN A 504 -18.00 27.15 -0.37
CA ASN A 504 -17.50 28.49 -0.72
C ASN A 504 -16.27 28.47 -1.67
N ILE A 505 -16.25 27.57 -2.65
CA ILE A 505 -15.12 27.45 -3.58
C ILE A 505 -15.02 28.72 -4.46
N ARG A 506 -13.87 29.39 -4.43
CA ARG A 506 -13.57 30.53 -5.32
C ARG A 506 -13.35 30.08 -6.76
N ASP A 507 -13.59 30.96 -7.73
CA ASP A 507 -13.54 30.61 -9.17
C ASP A 507 -12.19 30.08 -9.65
N SER A 508 -11.08 30.55 -9.06
CA SER A 508 -9.74 30.01 -9.34
C SER A 508 -9.60 28.55 -8.92
N VAL A 509 -10.19 28.17 -7.79
CA VAL A 509 -10.18 26.80 -7.26
C VAL A 509 -11.21 25.94 -7.97
N LYS A 510 -12.38 26.49 -8.37
CA LYS A 510 -13.38 25.78 -9.20
C LYS A 510 -12.76 25.26 -10.50
N LYS A 511 -11.98 26.11 -11.19
CA LYS A 511 -11.26 25.69 -12.41
C LYS A 511 -10.33 24.51 -12.16
N VAL A 512 -9.64 24.50 -11.02
CA VAL A 512 -8.80 23.34 -10.67
C VAL A 512 -9.67 22.10 -10.46
N PHE A 513 -10.77 22.21 -9.70
CA PHE A 513 -11.70 21.11 -9.50
C PHE A 513 -12.31 20.58 -10.80
N GLU A 514 -12.61 21.44 -11.78
CA GLU A 514 -13.10 21.06 -13.10
C GLU A 514 -12.03 20.31 -13.89
N ILE A 515 -10.83 20.89 -14.02
CA ILE A 515 -9.73 20.33 -14.81
C ILE A 515 -9.29 18.98 -14.24
N THR A 516 -9.29 18.83 -12.91
CA THR A 516 -8.87 17.59 -12.23
C THR A 516 -10.04 16.66 -11.92
N ARG A 517 -11.26 16.99 -12.38
CA ARG A 517 -12.50 16.22 -12.12
C ARG A 517 -12.76 15.91 -10.66
N LEU A 518 -12.32 16.78 -9.75
CA LEU A 518 -12.53 16.59 -8.31
C LEU A 518 -14.02 16.60 -7.94
N TYR A 519 -14.88 17.24 -8.73
CA TYR A 519 -16.34 17.21 -8.55
C TYR A 519 -16.93 15.78 -8.55
N ASN A 520 -16.25 14.81 -9.15
CA ASN A 520 -16.69 13.41 -9.14
C ASN A 520 -16.41 12.73 -7.78
N HIS A 521 -15.43 13.24 -7.02
CA HIS A 521 -14.96 12.61 -5.79
C HIS A 521 -15.31 13.43 -4.54
N ILE A 522 -15.49 14.74 -4.68
CA ILE A 522 -15.77 15.67 -3.60
C ILE A 522 -17.11 16.34 -3.88
N ARG A 523 -18.07 16.18 -2.97
CA ARG A 523 -19.32 16.97 -3.01
C ARG A 523 -18.98 18.43 -2.75
N VAL A 524 -19.62 19.31 -3.52
CA VAL A 524 -19.44 20.75 -3.41
C VAL A 524 -20.77 21.41 -3.09
N ALA A 525 -20.75 22.37 -2.19
CA ALA A 525 -21.88 23.25 -1.90
C ALA A 525 -21.48 24.71 -2.10
N GLU A 526 -22.42 25.54 -2.54
CA GLU A 526 -22.16 26.96 -2.77
C GLU A 526 -21.80 27.70 -1.49
N THR A 527 -22.45 27.34 -0.37
CA THR A 527 -22.29 28.02 0.91
C THR A 527 -22.09 27.03 2.05
N LEU A 528 -21.45 27.49 3.13
CA LEU A 528 -21.26 26.70 4.34
C LEU A 528 -22.59 26.18 4.95
N PRO A 529 -23.67 26.99 5.05
CA PRO A 529 -24.97 26.49 5.51
C PRO A 529 -25.54 25.37 4.64
N LEU A 530 -25.42 25.47 3.30
CA LEU A 530 -25.92 24.46 2.39
C LEU A 530 -25.12 23.15 2.49
N ALA A 531 -23.80 23.26 2.70
CA ALA A 531 -22.95 22.09 2.97
C ALA A 531 -23.39 21.35 4.23
N ARG A 532 -23.65 22.10 5.31
CA ARG A 532 -24.14 21.54 6.58
C ARG A 532 -25.49 20.85 6.40
N GLU A 533 -26.44 21.50 5.73
CA GLU A 533 -27.76 20.92 5.45
C GLU A 533 -27.65 19.62 4.64
N THR A 534 -26.75 19.59 3.65
CA THR A 534 -26.51 18.40 2.82
C THR A 534 -25.96 17.24 3.66
N LEU A 535 -24.99 17.49 4.53
CA LEU A 535 -24.47 16.46 5.44
C LEU A 535 -25.53 16.00 6.44
N GLN A 536 -26.35 16.91 6.98
CA GLN A 536 -27.46 16.54 7.86
C GLN A 536 -28.42 15.58 7.16
N ARG A 537 -28.80 15.85 5.90
CA ARG A 537 -29.64 14.92 5.12
C ARG A 537 -28.99 13.55 4.91
N ILE A 538 -27.67 13.51 4.66
CA ILE A 538 -26.92 12.25 4.53
C ILE A 538 -26.93 11.47 5.85
N ILE A 539 -26.68 12.16 6.97
CA ILE A 539 -26.73 11.59 8.32
C ILE A 539 -28.12 10.99 8.60
N PHE A 540 -29.19 11.75 8.35
CA PHE A 540 -30.57 11.28 8.54
C PHE A 540 -30.91 10.07 7.66
N ALA A 541 -30.49 10.07 6.39
CA ALA A 541 -30.72 8.93 5.49
C ALA A 541 -30.01 7.66 5.99
N ASN A 542 -28.75 7.80 6.43
CA ASN A 542 -27.96 6.67 6.95
C ASN A 542 -28.49 6.12 8.29
N GLN A 543 -29.21 6.93 9.07
CA GLN A 543 -29.88 6.47 10.30
C GLN A 543 -31.18 5.70 10.01
N GLY A 544 -31.87 6.01 8.90
CA GLY A 544 -33.11 5.35 8.49
C GLY A 544 -32.95 3.93 7.93
N GLU A 545 -31.77 3.56 7.44
CA GLU A 545 -31.47 2.19 6.92
C GLU A 545 -31.09 1.20 8.03
N VAL A 546 -30.88 1.65 9.28
CA VAL A 546 -30.50 0.79 10.42
C VAL A 546 -31.72 0.34 11.23
N GLU A 547 -32.89 0.95 11.03
CA GLU A 547 -34.15 0.62 11.71
C GLU A 547 -35.17 -0.16 10.85
N SER A 548 -34.79 -0.55 9.62
CA SER A 548 -35.57 -1.40 8.70
C SER A 548 -34.89 -2.72 8.45
#